data_AF-A0A6P6E342-F1
#
_entry.id   AF-A0A6P6E342-F1
#
_cell.length_a   1.000
_cell.length_b   1.000
_cell.length_c   1.000
_cell.angle_alpha   90.00
_cell.angle_beta   90.00
_cell.angle_gamma   90.00
#
_symmetry.space_group_name_H-M   'P 1'
#
loop_
_entity.id
_entity.type
_entity.pdbx_description
1 polymer ?
#
loop_
_entity_poly.entity_id
_entity_poly.type
_entity_poly.pdbx_seq_one_letter_code
_entity_poly.pdbx_strand_id
1 'polypeptide(L)'
;MASLGAAHWSQDLIRQREMKWVEMTSHWEKTMSRRYKKVKIQCRKGIPSALRARCWPLLCGAQVCQKNNPGTYQELAEAPGDPQWMETIGRDLHRQFPLHEMFVSPQGHGQQGLLQVLKAYTLYRPEQGYCQAQGPVAAVLLMHLPPEEAFWCLVQICEVYLPGYYGPHMEAVQLDAEVFMALLRRLLPRIHKHLQQVGVGPLLYLPEWFLCLFARSLPFPTVLRIWDAFLSEGAKVLFRVGLTLVRLALGTAEQRMACPGLLETLGALRAIPPAQLQEEIFMPQVHSVALSEQDLQREMKVQLARLPKSSPGPSPQPQARLPGAQAIFEAQQLAGAQGGTKPEIPQIVVQPPEEPRPPRRKPQTRGKTFHGLLTRAQRPPIEGTPRPHRSSFLDTRF
;
A
#
# COMPACT_ATOMS: atom_id res chain seq x y z
N MET A 1 15.70 29.14 -26.47
CA MET A 1 14.74 28.14 -25.92
C MET A 1 15.30 26.75 -26.21
N ALA A 2 16.04 26.18 -25.27
CA ALA A 2 16.59 24.83 -25.40
C ALA A 2 15.63 23.85 -24.74
N SER A 3 15.08 22.93 -25.54
CA SER A 3 14.41 21.74 -25.06
C SER A 3 15.37 20.96 -24.15
N LEU A 4 15.01 20.81 -22.87
CA LEU A 4 15.64 19.85 -21.97
C LEU A 4 15.25 18.45 -22.48
N GLY A 5 16.06 17.92 -23.39
CA GLY A 5 15.86 16.62 -24.00
C GLY A 5 15.86 15.54 -22.93
N ALA A 6 14.81 14.72 -22.92
CA ALA A 6 14.84 13.42 -22.25
C ALA A 6 16.12 12.69 -22.69
N ALA A 7 16.89 12.17 -21.75
CA ALA A 7 18.11 11.45 -22.04
C ALA A 7 17.77 10.17 -22.82
N HIS A 8 17.73 10.26 -24.15
CA HIS A 8 17.44 9.12 -25.00
C HIS A 8 18.67 8.21 -24.95
N TRP A 9 18.58 7.15 -24.14
CA TRP A 9 19.62 6.14 -24.08
C TRP A 9 19.84 5.56 -25.48
N SER A 10 21.10 5.29 -25.84
CA SER A 10 21.38 4.59 -27.09
C SER A 10 20.75 3.20 -27.04
N GLN A 11 20.25 2.72 -28.19
CA GLN A 11 19.66 1.37 -28.29
C GLN A 11 20.64 0.30 -27.80
N ASP A 12 21.93 0.48 -28.07
CA ASP A 12 22.98 -0.43 -27.58
C ASP A 12 23.05 -0.50 -26.06
N LEU A 13 22.92 0.64 -25.37
CA LEU A 13 22.95 0.66 -23.91
C LEU A 13 21.70 -0.01 -23.32
N ILE A 14 20.52 0.21 -23.93
CA ILE A 14 19.28 -0.48 -23.52
C ILE A 14 19.48 -1.99 -23.66
N ARG A 15 19.92 -2.46 -24.83
CA ARG A 15 20.19 -3.89 -25.09
C ARG A 15 21.24 -4.46 -24.12
N GLN A 16 22.31 -3.73 -23.84
CA GLN A 16 23.33 -4.16 -22.87
C GLN A 16 22.76 -4.30 -21.45
N ARG A 17 21.85 -3.39 -21.04
CA ARG A 17 21.18 -3.47 -19.74
C ARG A 17 20.20 -4.64 -19.69
N GLU A 18 19.47 -4.89 -20.77
CA GLU A 18 18.57 -6.03 -20.90
C GLU A 18 19.33 -7.36 -20.80
N MET A 19 20.41 -7.51 -21.56
CA MET A 19 21.24 -8.73 -21.55
C MET A 19 21.80 -9.04 -20.15
N LYS A 20 22.20 -8.00 -19.39
CA LYS A 20 22.63 -8.18 -18.00
C LYS A 20 21.53 -8.73 -17.10
N TRP A 21 20.30 -8.26 -17.27
CA TRP A 21 19.14 -8.75 -16.52
C TRP A 21 18.75 -10.17 -16.94
N VAL A 22 18.78 -10.48 -18.24
CA VAL A 22 18.56 -11.84 -18.75
C VAL A 22 19.58 -12.81 -18.15
N GLU A 23 20.87 -12.48 -18.16
CA GLU A 23 21.93 -13.32 -17.57
C GLU A 23 21.71 -13.58 -16.08
N MET A 24 21.39 -12.51 -15.32
CA MET A 24 21.15 -12.58 -13.87
C MET A 24 19.92 -13.44 -13.53
N THR A 25 18.82 -13.24 -14.26
CA THR A 25 17.54 -13.94 -14.01
C THR A 25 17.54 -15.38 -14.50
N SER A 26 18.35 -15.74 -15.51
CA SER A 26 18.52 -17.14 -15.93
C SER A 26 19.26 -17.99 -14.89
N HIS A 27 19.98 -17.36 -13.97
CA HIS A 27 20.69 -18.04 -12.88
C HIS A 27 20.32 -17.41 -11.54
N TRP A 28 19.02 -17.30 -11.26
CA TRP A 28 18.50 -16.48 -10.17
C TRP A 28 19.04 -16.90 -8.79
N GLU A 29 18.98 -18.19 -8.44
CA GLU A 29 19.43 -18.70 -7.13
C GLU A 29 20.92 -18.41 -6.88
N LYS A 30 21.77 -18.71 -7.87
CA LYS A 30 23.22 -18.40 -7.83
C LYS A 30 23.47 -16.89 -7.76
N THR A 31 22.65 -16.11 -8.46
CA THR A 31 22.76 -14.64 -8.49
C THR A 31 22.36 -14.02 -7.15
N MET A 32 21.28 -14.49 -6.52
CA MET A 32 20.85 -14.00 -5.22
C MET A 32 21.82 -14.39 -4.10
N SER A 33 22.27 -15.65 -4.07
CA SER A 33 23.22 -16.13 -3.06
C SER A 33 24.60 -15.47 -3.13
N ARG A 34 25.12 -15.18 -4.33
CA ARG A 34 26.52 -14.71 -4.50
C ARG A 34 26.65 -13.27 -4.97
N ARG A 35 25.62 -12.71 -5.62
CA ARG A 35 25.70 -11.44 -6.37
C ARG A 35 24.54 -10.47 -6.05
N TYR A 36 23.85 -10.61 -4.91
CA TYR A 36 22.73 -9.71 -4.55
C TYR A 36 23.12 -8.22 -4.59
N LYS A 37 24.33 -7.84 -4.15
CA LYS A 37 24.81 -6.44 -4.25
C LYS A 37 24.75 -5.91 -5.70
N LYS A 38 25.04 -6.76 -6.69
CA LYS A 38 24.92 -6.41 -8.12
C LYS A 38 23.46 -6.22 -8.52
N VAL A 39 22.56 -7.14 -8.13
CA VAL A 39 21.11 -7.04 -8.38
C VAL A 39 20.57 -5.73 -7.83
N LYS A 40 20.86 -5.43 -6.56
CA LYS A 40 20.50 -4.17 -5.90
C LYS A 40 20.95 -2.94 -6.70
N ILE A 41 22.20 -2.91 -7.16
CA ILE A 41 22.71 -1.81 -7.99
C ILE A 41 21.95 -1.71 -9.32
N GLN A 42 21.62 -2.83 -9.96
CA GLN A 42 20.85 -2.80 -11.20
C GLN A 42 19.41 -2.31 -10.98
N CYS A 43 18.74 -2.71 -9.89
CA CYS A 43 17.42 -2.17 -9.50
C CYS A 43 17.47 -0.65 -9.31
N ARG A 44 18.51 -0.15 -8.62
CA ARG A 44 18.73 1.30 -8.45
C ARG A 44 19.05 2.03 -9.75
N LYS A 45 19.56 1.35 -10.77
CA LYS A 45 19.75 1.94 -12.12
C LYS A 45 18.49 1.91 -12.96
N GLY A 46 17.61 0.94 -12.74
CA GLY A 46 16.37 0.72 -13.50
C GLY A 46 16.35 -0.61 -14.20
N ILE A 47 15.23 -1.29 -14.04
CA ILE A 47 14.90 -2.49 -14.80
C ILE A 47 14.32 -2.01 -16.14
N PRO A 48 14.87 -2.46 -17.29
CA PRO A 48 14.26 -2.19 -18.59
C PRO A 48 12.79 -2.64 -18.60
N SER A 49 11.93 -1.86 -19.25
CA SER A 49 10.48 -2.11 -19.21
C SER A 49 10.10 -3.53 -19.61
N ALA A 50 10.72 -4.04 -20.67
CA ALA A 50 10.50 -5.40 -21.20
C ALA A 50 10.88 -6.53 -20.22
N LEU A 51 11.63 -6.24 -19.16
CA LEU A 51 12.10 -7.24 -18.21
C LEU A 51 11.44 -7.16 -16.84
N ARG A 52 10.57 -6.17 -16.58
CA ARG A 52 9.84 -6.09 -15.31
C ARG A 52 8.95 -7.29 -15.07
N ALA A 53 8.29 -7.77 -16.13
CA ALA A 53 7.46 -8.98 -16.09
C ALA A 53 8.24 -10.19 -15.52
N ARG A 54 9.50 -10.33 -15.93
CA ARG A 54 10.39 -11.39 -15.44
C ARG A 54 10.99 -11.09 -14.06
N CYS A 55 11.36 -9.84 -13.81
CA CYS A 55 12.17 -9.48 -12.63
C CYS A 55 11.34 -9.27 -11.37
N TRP A 56 10.16 -8.65 -11.46
CA TRP A 56 9.37 -8.33 -10.27
C TRP A 56 8.92 -9.58 -9.50
N PRO A 57 8.36 -10.63 -10.14
CA PRO A 57 7.98 -11.85 -9.42
C PRO A 57 9.17 -12.58 -8.78
N LEU A 58 10.35 -12.49 -9.40
CA LEU A 58 11.59 -13.03 -8.85
C LEU A 58 12.08 -12.24 -7.63
N LEU A 59 12.00 -10.90 -7.68
CA LEU A 59 12.47 -10.01 -6.61
C LEU A 59 11.59 -10.12 -5.37
N CYS A 60 10.27 -10.13 -5.54
CA CYS A 60 9.35 -10.21 -4.41
C CYS A 60 9.07 -11.64 -3.94
N GLY A 61 9.59 -12.66 -4.63
CA GLY A 61 9.37 -14.07 -4.27
C GLY A 61 8.02 -14.63 -4.71
N ALA A 62 7.21 -13.88 -5.47
CA ALA A 62 5.92 -14.32 -5.98
C ALA A 62 6.03 -15.57 -6.87
N GLN A 63 7.11 -15.72 -7.64
CA GLN A 63 7.29 -16.92 -8.48
C GLN A 63 7.36 -18.21 -7.65
N VAL A 64 8.00 -18.16 -6.48
CA VAL A 64 8.05 -19.33 -5.57
C VAL A 64 6.68 -19.61 -4.97
N CYS A 65 5.92 -18.56 -4.61
CA CYS A 65 4.54 -18.73 -4.14
C CYS A 65 3.65 -19.38 -5.20
N GLN A 66 3.69 -18.90 -6.44
CA GLN A 66 2.95 -19.49 -7.56
C GLN A 66 3.33 -20.97 -7.76
N LYS A 67 4.62 -21.28 -7.80
CA LYS A 67 5.11 -22.66 -7.97
C LYS A 67 4.65 -23.60 -6.86
N ASN A 68 4.58 -23.10 -5.63
CA ASN A 68 4.18 -23.89 -4.46
C ASN A 68 2.65 -24.02 -4.31
N ASN A 69 1.87 -23.22 -5.03
CA ASN A 69 0.41 -23.18 -4.96
C ASN A 69 -0.19 -23.26 -6.39
N PRO A 70 0.08 -24.34 -7.15
CA PRO A 70 -0.42 -24.47 -8.51
C PRO A 70 -1.96 -24.52 -8.53
N GLY A 71 -2.57 -23.77 -9.44
CA GLY A 71 -4.04 -23.75 -9.62
C GLY A 71 -4.79 -22.84 -8.65
N THR A 72 -4.17 -22.41 -7.54
CA THR A 72 -4.86 -21.61 -6.50
C THR A 72 -5.43 -20.30 -7.04
N TYR A 73 -4.70 -19.56 -7.87
CA TYR A 73 -5.26 -18.33 -8.46
C TYR A 73 -6.46 -18.62 -9.35
N GLN A 74 -6.40 -19.68 -10.16
CA GLN A 74 -7.50 -20.05 -11.04
C GLN A 74 -8.76 -20.41 -10.23
N GLU A 75 -8.61 -21.21 -9.19
CA GLU A 75 -9.71 -21.56 -8.28
C GLU A 75 -10.34 -20.31 -7.65
N LEU A 76 -9.53 -19.36 -7.16
CA LEU A 76 -10.01 -18.10 -6.58
C LEU A 76 -10.63 -17.16 -7.63
N ALA A 77 -10.09 -17.15 -8.84
CA ALA A 77 -10.59 -16.35 -9.95
C ALA A 77 -11.93 -16.88 -10.48
N GLU A 78 -12.18 -18.18 -10.40
CA GLU A 78 -13.45 -18.82 -10.78
C GLU A 78 -14.49 -18.81 -9.64
N ALA A 79 -14.02 -18.84 -8.38
CA ALA A 79 -14.90 -18.82 -7.21
C ALA A 79 -15.77 -17.54 -7.14
N PRO A 80 -17.00 -17.65 -6.60
CA PRO A 80 -17.83 -16.48 -6.36
C PRO A 80 -17.17 -15.56 -5.32
N GLY A 81 -17.09 -14.28 -5.63
CA GLY A 81 -16.60 -13.27 -4.68
C GLY A 81 -17.67 -12.91 -3.65
N ASP A 82 -17.25 -12.43 -2.49
CA ASP A 82 -18.15 -11.83 -1.51
C ASP A 82 -18.89 -10.62 -2.15
N PRO A 83 -20.24 -10.58 -2.09
CA PRO A 83 -21.02 -9.50 -2.71
C PRO A 83 -20.60 -8.09 -2.26
N GLN A 84 -20.25 -7.92 -0.99
CA GLN A 84 -19.82 -6.63 -0.44
C GLN A 84 -18.50 -6.18 -1.08
N TRP A 85 -17.55 -7.09 -1.23
CA TRP A 85 -16.26 -6.77 -1.87
C TRP A 85 -16.40 -6.57 -3.36
N MET A 86 -17.24 -7.36 -4.03
CA MET A 86 -17.52 -7.19 -5.46
C MET A 86 -18.12 -5.80 -5.75
N GLU A 87 -19.08 -5.34 -4.93
CA GLU A 87 -19.63 -3.99 -5.07
C GLU A 87 -18.57 -2.92 -4.83
N THR A 88 -17.80 -3.05 -3.73
CA THR A 88 -16.80 -2.05 -3.36
C THR A 88 -15.69 -1.93 -4.40
N ILE A 89 -15.13 -3.07 -4.85
CA ILE A 89 -14.12 -3.10 -5.91
C ILE A 89 -14.72 -2.53 -7.20
N GLY A 90 -15.94 -2.96 -7.59
CA GLY A 90 -16.61 -2.49 -8.80
C GLY A 90 -16.78 -0.97 -8.85
N ARG A 91 -17.10 -0.34 -7.71
CA ARG A 91 -17.15 1.12 -7.58
C ARG A 91 -15.78 1.78 -7.70
N ASP A 92 -14.69 1.11 -7.35
CA ASP A 92 -13.34 1.70 -7.41
C ASP A 92 -12.66 1.54 -8.77
N LEU A 93 -13.04 0.55 -9.58
CA LEU A 93 -12.37 0.23 -10.86
C LEU A 93 -12.25 1.43 -11.78
N HIS A 94 -13.30 2.25 -11.91
CA HIS A 94 -13.33 3.39 -12.82
C HIS A 94 -12.34 4.51 -12.46
N ARG A 95 -11.83 4.52 -11.22
CA ARG A 95 -10.86 5.51 -10.73
C ARG A 95 -9.41 5.06 -10.91
N GLN A 96 -9.19 3.81 -11.30
CA GLN A 96 -7.86 3.23 -11.42
C GLN A 96 -7.28 3.49 -12.82
N PHE A 97 -6.45 4.52 -12.93
CA PHE A 97 -5.81 4.93 -14.19
C PHE A 97 -6.80 5.12 -15.35
N PRO A 98 -7.82 6.00 -15.21
CA PRO A 98 -8.95 6.09 -16.14
C PRO A 98 -8.56 6.50 -17.57
N LEU A 99 -7.39 7.12 -17.75
CA LEU A 99 -6.87 7.55 -19.04
C LEU A 99 -5.90 6.54 -19.68
N HIS A 100 -5.58 5.45 -18.99
CA HIS A 100 -4.66 4.45 -19.49
C HIS A 100 -5.39 3.48 -20.42
N GLU A 101 -4.78 3.17 -21.57
CA GLU A 101 -5.38 2.34 -22.64
C GLU A 101 -5.92 0.99 -22.14
N MET A 102 -5.21 0.37 -21.19
CA MET A 102 -5.66 -0.90 -20.58
C MET A 102 -6.96 -0.78 -19.76
N PHE A 103 -7.23 0.38 -19.14
CA PHE A 103 -8.33 0.56 -18.16
C PHE A 103 -9.42 1.53 -18.61
N VAL A 104 -9.24 2.23 -19.74
CA VAL A 104 -10.16 3.27 -20.23
C VAL A 104 -11.54 2.72 -20.59
N SER A 105 -11.62 1.48 -21.09
CA SER A 105 -12.88 0.87 -21.50
C SER A 105 -13.64 0.32 -20.28
N PRO A 106 -14.85 0.84 -19.97
CA PRO A 106 -15.68 0.28 -18.91
C PRO A 106 -15.97 -1.18 -19.17
N GLN A 107 -15.74 -2.03 -18.17
CA GLN A 107 -15.87 -3.49 -18.30
C GLN A 107 -14.97 -4.12 -19.39
N GLY A 108 -13.97 -3.40 -19.89
CA GLY A 108 -12.97 -3.95 -20.80
C GLY A 108 -12.02 -4.93 -20.10
N HIS A 109 -11.19 -5.62 -20.88
CA HIS A 109 -10.31 -6.68 -20.37
C HIS A 109 -9.42 -6.24 -19.19
N GLY A 110 -8.90 -5.02 -19.18
CA GLY A 110 -8.08 -4.54 -18.06
C GLY A 110 -8.88 -4.33 -16.78
N GLN A 111 -10.08 -3.74 -16.85
CA GLN A 111 -10.95 -3.59 -15.67
C GLN A 111 -11.42 -4.94 -15.14
N GLN A 112 -11.74 -5.89 -16.02
CA GLN A 112 -12.11 -7.25 -15.63
C GLN A 112 -10.92 -7.99 -14.98
N GLY A 113 -9.72 -7.88 -15.55
CA GLY A 113 -8.51 -8.44 -14.95
C GLY A 113 -8.22 -7.85 -13.57
N LEU A 114 -8.41 -6.54 -13.41
CA LEU A 114 -8.24 -5.85 -12.12
C LEU A 114 -9.26 -6.33 -11.08
N LEU A 115 -10.54 -6.44 -11.48
CA LEU A 115 -11.59 -7.01 -10.63
C LEU A 115 -11.24 -8.43 -10.19
N GLN A 116 -10.80 -9.29 -11.11
CA GLN A 116 -10.47 -10.69 -10.82
C GLN A 116 -9.30 -10.80 -9.84
N VAL A 117 -8.21 -10.05 -10.04
CA VAL A 117 -7.05 -10.07 -9.16
C VAL A 117 -7.41 -9.59 -7.75
N LEU A 118 -8.15 -8.48 -7.64
CA LEU A 118 -8.55 -7.94 -6.34
C LEU A 118 -9.55 -8.87 -5.63
N LYS A 119 -10.53 -9.41 -6.35
CA LYS A 119 -11.46 -10.42 -5.83
C LYS A 119 -10.73 -11.67 -5.34
N ALA A 120 -9.79 -12.19 -6.14
CA ALA A 120 -9.00 -13.36 -5.73
C ALA A 120 -8.21 -13.08 -4.45
N TYR A 121 -7.69 -11.86 -4.29
CA TYR A 121 -7.02 -11.44 -3.06
C TYR A 121 -7.98 -11.42 -1.85
N THR A 122 -9.21 -10.90 -1.99
CA THR A 122 -10.17 -10.90 -0.86
C THR A 122 -10.61 -12.30 -0.46
N LEU A 123 -10.65 -13.25 -1.40
CA LEU A 123 -10.92 -14.66 -1.10
C LEU A 123 -9.69 -15.35 -0.47
N TYR A 124 -8.48 -14.95 -0.85
CA TYR A 124 -7.23 -15.48 -0.28
C TYR A 124 -6.95 -14.97 1.14
N ARG A 125 -7.39 -13.74 1.44
CA ARG A 125 -7.24 -13.04 2.74
C ARG A 125 -8.56 -12.40 3.18
N PRO A 126 -9.58 -13.20 3.52
CA PRO A 126 -10.91 -12.69 3.88
C PRO A 126 -10.89 -11.79 5.12
N GLU A 127 -9.95 -12.00 6.05
CA GLU A 127 -9.77 -11.19 7.25
C GLU A 127 -9.24 -9.77 6.97
N GLN A 128 -8.54 -9.57 5.84
CA GLN A 128 -8.10 -8.24 5.40
C GLN A 128 -9.13 -7.60 4.48
N GLY A 129 -9.77 -8.40 3.63
CA GLY A 129 -10.75 -7.91 2.65
C GLY A 129 -10.10 -7.03 1.59
N TYR A 130 -10.81 -5.99 1.17
CA TYR A 130 -10.33 -5.03 0.18
C TYR A 130 -10.19 -3.62 0.77
N CYS A 131 -8.97 -3.08 0.66
CA CYS A 131 -8.67 -1.68 0.90
C CYS A 131 -8.58 -0.95 -0.45
N GLN A 132 -9.27 0.18 -0.60
CA GLN A 132 -9.29 0.98 -1.84
C GLN A 132 -7.88 1.27 -2.40
N ALA A 133 -6.89 1.41 -1.52
CA ALA A 133 -5.51 1.68 -1.93
C ALA A 133 -4.81 0.49 -2.62
N GLN A 134 -5.37 -0.73 -2.57
CA GLN A 134 -4.88 -1.89 -3.32
C GLN A 134 -5.19 -1.77 -4.82
N GLY A 135 -6.26 -1.06 -5.20
CA GLY A 135 -6.64 -0.87 -6.61
C GLY A 135 -5.51 -0.33 -7.48
N PRO A 136 -4.88 0.81 -7.14
CA PRO A 136 -3.74 1.34 -7.89
C PRO A 136 -2.55 0.37 -7.92
N VAL A 137 -2.29 -0.36 -6.83
CA VAL A 137 -1.17 -1.32 -6.75
C VAL A 137 -1.40 -2.48 -7.70
N ALA A 138 -2.58 -3.09 -7.66
CA ALA A 138 -2.95 -4.19 -8.55
C ALA A 138 -2.98 -3.74 -10.03
N ALA A 139 -3.41 -2.52 -10.31
CA ALA A 139 -3.42 -1.97 -11.66
C ALA A 139 -1.99 -1.82 -12.23
N VAL A 140 -1.04 -1.27 -11.46
CA VAL A 140 0.37 -1.15 -11.90
C VAL A 140 1.01 -2.52 -12.16
N LEU A 141 0.67 -3.52 -11.34
CA LEU A 141 1.11 -4.90 -11.56
C LEU A 141 0.55 -5.46 -12.88
N LEU A 142 -0.75 -5.32 -13.12
CA LEU A 142 -1.41 -5.79 -14.35
C LEU A 142 -0.93 -5.09 -15.62
N MET A 143 -0.45 -3.85 -15.53
CA MET A 143 0.19 -3.18 -16.67
C MET A 143 1.47 -3.89 -17.16
N HIS A 144 2.09 -4.73 -16.31
CA HIS A 144 3.38 -5.36 -16.59
C HIS A 144 3.36 -6.89 -16.51
N LEU A 145 2.32 -7.48 -15.90
CA LEU A 145 2.27 -8.89 -15.52
C LEU A 145 0.95 -9.52 -15.96
N PRO A 146 0.96 -10.81 -16.31
CA PRO A 146 -0.27 -11.56 -16.45
C PRO A 146 -1.02 -11.65 -15.11
N PRO A 147 -2.34 -11.90 -15.10
CA PRO A 147 -3.16 -11.81 -13.89
C PRO A 147 -2.70 -12.66 -12.70
N GLU A 148 -2.27 -13.92 -12.94
CA GLU A 148 -1.79 -14.80 -11.87
C GLU A 148 -0.50 -14.27 -11.22
N GLU A 149 0.46 -13.82 -12.02
CA GLU A 149 1.71 -13.25 -11.50
C GLU A 149 1.44 -11.93 -10.76
N ALA A 150 0.54 -11.10 -11.28
CA ALA A 150 0.10 -9.88 -10.62
C ALA A 150 -0.56 -10.18 -9.26
N PHE A 151 -1.40 -11.20 -9.18
CA PHE A 151 -2.00 -11.67 -7.93
C PHE A 151 -0.94 -12.09 -6.91
N TRP A 152 0.01 -12.94 -7.28
CA TRP A 152 1.05 -13.36 -6.34
C TRP A 152 2.00 -12.22 -5.94
N CYS A 153 2.28 -11.28 -6.84
CA CYS A 153 3.02 -10.07 -6.48
C CYS A 153 2.24 -9.19 -5.50
N LEU A 154 0.92 -9.05 -5.68
CA LEU A 154 0.04 -8.32 -4.76
C LEU A 154 0.05 -8.98 -3.38
N VAL A 155 -0.08 -10.31 -3.32
CA VAL A 155 0.04 -11.09 -2.08
C VAL A 155 1.37 -10.81 -1.39
N GLN A 156 2.50 -10.86 -2.11
CA GLN A 156 3.81 -10.54 -1.51
C GLN A 156 3.88 -9.12 -0.98
N ILE A 157 3.37 -8.13 -1.73
CA ILE A 157 3.37 -6.73 -1.29
C ILE A 157 2.56 -6.55 -0.01
N CYS A 158 1.34 -7.09 0.05
CA CYS A 158 0.45 -6.93 1.19
C CYS A 158 0.92 -7.73 2.42
N GLU A 159 1.33 -8.98 2.24
CA GLU A 159 1.61 -9.90 3.35
C GLU A 159 3.05 -9.83 3.86
N VAL A 160 4.01 -9.54 2.96
CA VAL A 160 5.45 -9.68 3.27
C VAL A 160 6.15 -8.32 3.37
N TYR A 161 5.87 -7.41 2.44
CA TYR A 161 6.49 -6.09 2.44
C TYR A 161 5.77 -5.09 3.35
N LEU A 162 4.43 -5.11 3.35
CA LEU A 162 3.58 -4.15 4.03
C LEU A 162 2.51 -4.80 4.93
N PRO A 163 2.85 -5.80 5.77
CA PRO A 163 1.88 -6.43 6.65
C PRO A 163 1.19 -5.38 7.55
N GLY A 164 -0.13 -5.47 7.64
CA GLY A 164 -0.96 -4.56 8.45
C GLY A 164 -1.23 -3.18 7.82
N TYR A 165 -0.81 -2.94 6.57
CA TYR A 165 -1.13 -1.70 5.86
C TYR A 165 -2.58 -1.66 5.38
N TYR A 166 -3.07 -2.77 4.83
CA TYR A 166 -4.37 -2.85 4.15
C TYR A 166 -5.50 -3.39 5.04
N GLY A 167 -5.20 -3.68 6.31
CA GLY A 167 -6.23 -4.10 7.27
C GLY A 167 -7.13 -2.94 7.73
N PRO A 168 -8.29 -3.23 8.36
CA PRO A 168 -9.31 -2.24 8.70
C PRO A 168 -8.85 -1.05 9.56
N HIS A 169 -7.81 -1.26 10.38
CA HIS A 169 -7.29 -0.25 11.31
C HIS A 169 -6.02 0.44 10.84
N MET A 170 -5.44 0.01 9.70
CA MET A 170 -4.19 0.56 9.13
C MET A 170 -3.08 0.77 10.18
N GLU A 171 -2.96 -0.13 11.15
CA GLU A 171 -2.10 0.04 12.33
C GLU A 171 -0.63 0.24 11.94
N ALA A 172 -0.18 -0.47 10.91
CA ALA A 172 1.19 -0.35 10.40
C ALA A 172 1.45 1.02 9.76
N VAL A 173 0.44 1.64 9.11
CA VAL A 173 0.56 3.00 8.57
C VAL A 173 0.64 4.02 9.71
N GLN A 174 -0.15 3.85 10.76
CA GLN A 174 -0.09 4.73 11.94
C GLN A 174 1.29 4.65 12.63
N LEU A 175 1.81 3.44 12.83
CA LEU A 175 3.17 3.24 13.34
C LEU A 175 4.22 3.89 12.43
N ASP A 176 4.11 3.67 11.12
CA ASP A 176 5.07 4.22 10.16
C ASP A 176 4.98 5.74 10.05
N ALA A 177 3.84 6.33 10.37
CA ALA A 177 3.69 7.78 10.49
C ALA A 177 4.51 8.35 11.65
N GLU A 178 4.51 7.68 12.81
CA GLU A 178 5.36 8.03 13.95
C GLU A 178 6.85 7.84 13.64
N VAL A 179 7.21 6.74 12.98
CA VAL A 179 8.56 6.47 12.51
C VAL A 179 9.02 7.55 11.53
N PHE A 180 8.17 7.93 10.57
CA PHE A 180 8.46 8.97 9.60
C PHE A 180 8.69 10.33 10.27
N MET A 181 7.90 10.67 11.30
CA MET A 181 8.08 11.89 12.08
C MET A 181 9.40 11.90 12.87
N ALA A 182 9.78 10.77 13.47
CA ALA A 182 11.08 10.64 14.13
C ALA A 182 12.24 10.77 13.12
N LEU A 183 12.10 10.20 11.93
CA LEU A 183 13.08 10.35 10.84
C LEU A 183 13.16 11.80 10.34
N LEU A 184 12.05 12.51 10.21
CA LEU A 184 12.04 13.95 9.89
C LEU A 184 12.78 14.75 10.95
N ARG A 185 12.56 14.46 12.24
CA ARG A 185 13.27 15.13 13.35
C ARG A 185 14.78 14.92 13.25
N ARG A 186 15.21 13.70 12.94
CA ARG A 186 16.62 13.31 12.86
C ARG A 186 17.32 13.85 11.61
N LEU A 187 16.68 13.75 10.45
CA LEU A 187 17.30 14.01 9.15
C LEU A 187 16.99 15.39 8.59
N LEU A 188 15.83 15.96 8.91
CA LEU A 188 15.32 17.22 8.37
C LEU A 188 14.75 18.12 9.52
N PRO A 189 15.53 18.43 10.56
CA PRO A 189 15.02 19.03 11.81
C PRO A 189 14.31 20.37 11.61
N ARG A 190 14.78 21.19 10.66
CA ARG A 190 14.14 22.48 10.33
C ARG A 190 12.75 22.30 9.74
N ILE A 191 12.57 21.28 8.89
CA ILE A 191 11.28 20.92 8.32
C ILE A 191 10.38 20.33 9.40
N HIS A 192 10.88 19.39 10.20
CA HIS A 192 10.11 18.82 11.31
C HIS A 192 9.56 19.92 12.23
N LYS A 193 10.40 20.89 12.62
CA LYS A 193 9.97 22.02 13.45
C LYS A 193 8.84 22.83 12.78
N HIS A 194 8.99 23.13 11.49
CA HIS A 194 7.97 23.86 10.74
C HIS A 194 6.65 23.09 10.67
N LEU A 195 6.66 21.81 10.28
CA LEU A 195 5.47 20.95 10.23
C LEU A 195 4.74 20.90 11.58
N GLN A 196 5.48 20.83 12.69
CA GLN A 196 4.90 20.90 14.03
C GLN A 196 4.26 22.25 14.35
N GLN A 197 4.91 23.36 13.96
CA GLN A 197 4.38 24.71 14.17
C GLN A 197 3.09 24.98 13.39
N VAL A 198 2.98 24.48 12.16
CA VAL A 198 1.79 24.66 11.31
C VAL A 198 0.73 23.56 11.49
N GLY A 199 0.95 22.60 12.39
CA GLY A 199 0.00 21.53 12.69
C GLY A 199 -0.14 20.46 11.59
N VAL A 200 0.87 20.27 10.75
CA VAL A 200 0.83 19.27 9.67
C VAL A 200 1.41 17.94 10.17
N GLY A 201 0.51 17.01 10.45
CA GLY A 201 0.85 15.64 10.82
C GLY A 201 1.11 14.74 9.59
N PRO A 202 1.91 13.67 9.77
CA PRO A 202 2.28 12.74 8.69
C PRO A 202 1.08 12.02 8.06
N LEU A 203 0.03 11.74 8.83
CA LEU A 203 -1.18 11.05 8.34
C LEU A 203 -1.98 11.87 7.31
N LEU A 204 -1.68 13.17 7.14
CA LEU A 204 -2.33 14.01 6.13
C LEU A 204 -1.81 13.78 4.70
N TYR A 205 -0.67 13.10 4.55
CA TYR A 205 -0.04 12.84 3.24
C TYR A 205 0.54 11.43 3.09
N LEU A 206 1.00 10.78 4.17
CA LEU A 206 1.59 9.44 4.09
C LEU A 206 0.64 8.36 3.57
N PRO A 207 -0.66 8.29 3.93
CA PRO A 207 -1.52 7.23 3.43
C PRO A 207 -1.59 7.22 1.88
N GLU A 208 -1.69 8.41 1.27
CA GLU A 208 -1.68 8.55 -0.20
C GLU A 208 -0.38 8.02 -0.81
N TRP A 209 0.75 8.34 -0.19
CA TRP A 209 2.08 7.95 -0.64
C TRP A 209 2.37 6.47 -0.44
N PHE A 210 2.09 5.94 0.75
CA PHE A 210 2.59 4.64 1.18
C PHE A 210 1.62 3.51 0.81
N LEU A 211 0.31 3.69 1.00
CA LEU A 211 -0.67 2.64 0.69
C LEU A 211 -0.72 2.34 -0.81
N CYS A 212 -0.56 3.36 -1.64
CA CYS A 212 -0.56 3.22 -3.10
C CYS A 212 0.85 3.11 -3.69
N LEU A 213 1.90 2.96 -2.88
CA LEU A 213 3.30 2.89 -3.34
C LEU A 213 3.66 4.03 -4.33
N PHE A 214 3.20 5.25 -4.03
CA PHE A 214 3.33 6.47 -4.83
C PHE A 214 2.67 6.45 -6.22
N ALA A 215 1.93 5.40 -6.57
CA ALA A 215 1.34 5.23 -7.89
C ALA A 215 0.36 6.35 -8.30
N ARG A 216 -0.20 7.06 -7.32
CA ARG A 216 -1.12 8.20 -7.53
C ARG A 216 -0.45 9.57 -7.42
N SER A 217 0.76 9.64 -6.88
CA SER A 217 1.37 10.91 -6.45
C SER A 217 2.58 11.33 -7.29
N LEU A 218 3.16 10.43 -8.09
CA LEU A 218 4.39 10.68 -8.85
C LEU A 218 4.22 10.34 -10.34
N PRO A 219 5.05 10.96 -11.23
CA PRO A 219 5.09 10.58 -12.64
C PRO A 219 5.32 9.08 -12.81
N PHE A 220 4.59 8.44 -13.72
CA PHE A 220 4.59 6.99 -13.88
C PHE A 220 5.99 6.37 -14.09
N PRO A 221 6.89 6.92 -14.92
CA PRO A 221 8.26 6.39 -15.05
C PRO A 221 8.99 6.34 -13.69
N THR A 222 8.89 7.41 -12.91
CA THR A 222 9.45 7.50 -11.55
C THR A 222 8.84 6.47 -10.60
N VAL A 223 7.52 6.22 -10.68
CA VAL A 223 6.86 5.16 -9.90
C VAL A 223 7.50 3.81 -10.19
N LEU A 224 7.71 3.45 -11.47
CA LEU A 224 8.32 2.17 -11.83
C LEU A 224 9.75 2.05 -11.28
N ARG A 225 10.50 3.15 -11.26
CA ARG A 225 11.86 3.19 -10.68
C ARG A 225 11.87 3.03 -9.17
N ILE A 226 10.87 3.59 -8.49
CA ILE A 226 10.65 3.37 -7.06
C ILE A 226 10.31 1.91 -6.80
N TRP A 227 9.43 1.30 -7.60
CA TRP A 227 9.04 -0.10 -7.47
C TRP A 227 10.20 -1.06 -7.70
N ASP A 228 11.04 -0.82 -8.71
CA ASP A 228 12.27 -1.59 -8.95
C ASP A 228 13.16 -1.63 -7.68
N ALA A 229 13.32 -0.48 -7.01
CA ALA A 229 14.10 -0.37 -5.79
C ALA A 229 13.37 -0.94 -4.56
N PHE A 230 12.07 -0.72 -4.43
CA PHE A 230 11.24 -1.20 -3.33
C PHE A 230 11.18 -2.73 -3.29
N LEU A 231 10.95 -3.40 -4.43
CA LEU A 231 10.95 -4.86 -4.47
C LEU A 231 12.34 -5.43 -4.13
N SER A 232 13.42 -4.72 -4.47
CA SER A 232 14.79 -5.15 -4.14
C SER A 232 15.19 -4.90 -2.68
N GLU A 233 14.82 -3.74 -2.12
CA GLU A 233 15.34 -3.21 -0.86
C GLU A 233 14.28 -3.01 0.24
N GLY A 234 13.02 -3.33 0.00
CA GLY A 234 11.95 -3.26 0.98
C GLY A 234 11.45 -1.84 1.30
N ALA A 235 10.65 -1.76 2.37
CA ALA A 235 9.87 -0.58 2.74
C ALA A 235 10.71 0.68 3.01
N LYS A 236 11.99 0.57 3.38
CA LYS A 236 12.87 1.75 3.57
C LYS A 236 12.93 2.66 2.35
N VAL A 237 12.71 2.14 1.15
CA VAL A 237 12.65 2.95 -0.08
C VAL A 237 11.50 3.94 0.01
N LEU A 238 10.34 3.54 0.51
CA LEU A 238 9.17 4.41 0.65
C LEU A 238 9.46 5.60 1.58
N PHE A 239 10.12 5.34 2.71
CA PHE A 239 10.58 6.39 3.63
C PHE A 239 11.56 7.35 2.97
N ARG A 240 12.55 6.85 2.21
CA ARG A 240 13.50 7.70 1.49
C ARG A 240 12.81 8.58 0.44
N VAL A 241 11.83 8.03 -0.28
CA VAL A 241 11.00 8.78 -1.23
C VAL A 241 10.23 9.87 -0.51
N GLY A 242 9.47 9.54 0.55
CA GLY A 242 8.70 10.52 1.32
C GLY A 242 9.57 11.64 1.91
N LEU A 243 10.73 11.30 2.50
CA LEU A 243 11.68 12.29 3.01
C LEU A 243 12.23 13.19 1.90
N THR A 244 12.44 12.64 0.71
CA THR A 244 12.88 13.42 -0.46
C THR A 244 11.78 14.39 -0.91
N LEU A 245 10.52 13.96 -1.00
CA LEU A 245 9.39 14.83 -1.36
C LEU A 245 9.24 16.00 -0.39
N VAL A 246 9.28 15.71 0.91
CA VAL A 246 9.21 16.75 1.95
C VAL A 246 10.38 17.72 1.84
N ARG A 247 11.60 17.23 1.56
CA ARG A 247 12.77 18.07 1.33
C ARG A 247 12.64 18.95 0.09
N LEU A 248 12.07 18.44 -1.01
CA LEU A 248 11.87 19.21 -2.23
C LEU A 248 10.83 20.32 -2.02
N ALA A 249 9.77 20.04 -1.27
CA ALA A 249 8.70 21.00 -1.00
C ALA A 249 9.10 22.08 0.02
N LEU A 250 9.84 21.72 1.08
CA LEU A 250 10.03 22.56 2.28
C LEU A 250 11.51 22.70 2.68
N GLY A 251 12.45 22.38 1.80
CA GLY A 251 13.88 22.33 2.08
C GLY A 251 14.50 23.70 2.38
N THR A 252 14.09 24.75 1.66
CA THR A 252 14.64 26.10 1.83
C THR A 252 13.87 26.93 2.86
N ALA A 253 14.46 28.04 3.30
CA ALA A 253 13.78 28.94 4.24
C ALA A 253 12.60 29.64 3.58
N GLU A 254 12.78 30.05 2.32
CA GLU A 254 11.80 30.74 1.49
C GLU A 254 10.56 29.86 1.28
N GLN A 255 10.76 28.58 0.95
CA GLN A 255 9.67 27.61 0.80
C GLN A 255 8.82 27.50 2.08
N ARG A 256 9.46 27.41 3.25
CA ARG A 256 8.76 27.32 4.53
C ARG A 256 8.07 28.64 4.91
N MET A 257 8.69 29.78 4.61
CA MET A 257 8.07 31.09 4.84
C MET A 257 6.84 31.31 3.96
N ALA A 258 6.82 30.74 2.75
CA ALA A 258 5.66 30.76 1.86
C ALA A 258 4.53 29.82 2.30
N CYS A 259 4.73 29.01 3.35
CA CYS A 259 3.76 28.03 3.86
C CYS A 259 3.41 28.31 5.34
N PRO A 260 2.77 29.45 5.67
CA PRO A 260 2.53 29.83 7.07
C PRO A 260 1.52 28.93 7.78
N GLY A 261 0.68 28.19 7.04
CA GLY A 261 -0.41 27.38 7.56
C GLY A 261 -0.45 25.96 7.00
N LEU A 262 -1.43 25.20 7.50
CA LEU A 262 -1.65 23.80 7.15
C LEU A 262 -1.95 23.61 5.66
N LEU A 263 -2.82 24.45 5.09
CA LEU A 263 -3.28 24.30 3.70
C LEU A 263 -2.17 24.59 2.70
N GLU A 264 -1.41 25.67 2.90
CA GLU A 264 -0.29 26.05 2.05
C GLU A 264 0.79 24.97 2.06
N THR A 265 1.09 24.44 3.25
CA THR A 265 2.07 23.36 3.42
C THR A 265 1.64 22.08 2.71
N LEU A 266 0.38 21.67 2.86
CA LEU A 266 -0.16 20.51 2.14
C LEU A 266 -0.23 20.75 0.62
N GLY A 267 -0.50 21.98 0.19
CA GLY A 267 -0.43 22.41 -1.20
C GLY A 267 0.98 22.27 -1.76
N ALA A 268 2.00 22.75 -1.04
CA ALA A 268 3.40 22.65 -1.43
C ALA A 268 3.87 21.19 -1.57
N LEU A 269 3.42 20.30 -0.68
CA LEU A 269 3.72 18.86 -0.77
C LEU A 269 3.11 18.20 -2.01
N ARG A 270 1.99 18.71 -2.53
CA ARG A 270 1.33 18.20 -3.74
C ARG A 270 1.80 18.88 -5.03
N ALA A 271 2.31 20.10 -4.94
CA ALA A 271 2.69 20.94 -6.08
C ALA A 271 4.20 20.98 -6.34
N ILE A 272 4.92 19.88 -6.05
CA ILE A 272 6.35 19.79 -6.37
C ILE A 272 6.52 19.85 -7.89
N PRO A 273 7.40 20.74 -8.42
CA PRO A 273 7.56 20.91 -9.86
C PRO A 273 7.86 19.59 -10.59
N PRO A 274 7.13 19.23 -11.67
CA PRO A 274 7.31 17.95 -12.36
C PRO A 274 8.74 17.67 -12.83
N ALA A 275 9.49 18.71 -13.19
CA ALA A 275 10.90 18.60 -13.58
C ALA A 275 11.78 17.99 -12.46
N GLN A 276 11.45 18.25 -11.18
CA GLN A 276 12.19 17.68 -10.05
C GLN A 276 11.78 16.23 -9.73
N LEU A 277 10.64 15.79 -10.28
CA LEU A 277 10.08 14.46 -10.08
C LEU A 277 10.40 13.49 -11.23
N GLN A 278 11.14 13.93 -12.25
CA GLN A 278 11.66 13.06 -13.31
C GLN A 278 12.65 12.04 -12.74
N GLU A 279 12.60 10.81 -13.23
CA GLU A 279 13.30 9.67 -12.61
C GLU A 279 14.83 9.86 -12.54
N GLU A 280 15.42 10.53 -13.53
CA GLU A 280 16.85 10.79 -13.63
C GLU A 280 17.34 11.79 -12.58
N ILE A 281 16.47 12.71 -12.15
CA ILE A 281 16.76 13.75 -11.16
C ILE A 281 16.35 13.29 -9.76
N PHE A 282 15.20 12.63 -9.66
CA PHE A 282 14.57 12.26 -8.40
C PHE A 282 15.26 11.04 -7.76
N MET A 283 15.53 9.98 -8.52
CA MET A 283 16.05 8.73 -7.95
C MET A 283 17.46 8.86 -7.33
N PRO A 284 18.42 9.63 -7.89
CA PRO A 284 19.69 9.87 -7.21
C PRO A 284 19.52 10.54 -5.84
N GLN A 285 18.57 11.46 -5.71
CA GLN A 285 18.24 12.12 -4.45
C GLN A 285 17.61 11.18 -3.43
N VAL A 286 16.77 10.24 -3.87
CA VAL A 286 16.19 9.18 -3.02
C VAL A 286 17.30 8.23 -2.54
N HIS A 287 18.20 7.83 -3.43
CA HIS A 287 19.29 6.92 -3.10
C HIS A 287 20.36 7.53 -2.18
N SER A 288 20.50 8.86 -2.16
CA SER A 288 21.43 9.58 -1.27
C SER A 288 20.89 9.78 0.15
N VAL A 289 19.60 9.52 0.42
CA VAL A 289 19.04 9.59 1.77
C VAL A 289 19.71 8.56 2.69
N ALA A 290 20.36 9.05 3.75
CA ALA A 290 21.06 8.27 4.76
C ALA A 290 20.09 7.58 5.74
N LEU A 291 19.36 6.59 5.23
CA LEU A 291 18.46 5.73 5.99
C LEU A 291 18.75 4.27 5.68
N SER A 292 19.45 3.55 6.57
CA SER A 292 19.67 2.11 6.42
C SER A 292 18.45 1.30 6.88
N GLU A 293 18.46 -0.01 6.59
CA GLU A 293 17.44 -0.92 7.13
C GLU A 293 17.50 -0.98 8.67
N GLN A 294 18.72 -1.02 9.22
CA GLN A 294 18.92 -1.07 10.67
C GLN A 294 18.39 0.18 11.37
N ASP A 295 18.54 1.35 10.74
CA ASP A 295 17.98 2.60 11.26
C ASP A 295 16.44 2.55 11.29
N LEU A 296 15.82 2.04 10.23
CA LEU A 296 14.37 1.90 10.16
C LEU A 296 13.85 0.92 11.23
N GLN A 297 14.46 -0.27 11.32
CA GLN A 297 14.08 -1.28 12.30
C GLN A 297 14.28 -0.80 13.74
N ARG A 298 15.37 -0.06 14.01
CA ARG A 298 15.61 0.56 15.31
C ARG A 298 14.50 1.55 15.65
N GLU A 299 14.14 2.44 14.73
CA GLU A 299 13.09 3.42 14.96
C GLU A 299 11.72 2.77 15.14
N MET A 300 11.37 1.76 14.33
CA MET A 300 10.14 0.98 14.50
C MET A 300 10.06 0.36 15.89
N LYS A 301 11.16 -0.25 16.39
CA LYS A 301 11.21 -0.82 17.74
C LYS A 301 11.00 0.24 18.82
N VAL A 302 11.57 1.44 18.64
CA VAL A 302 11.39 2.57 19.57
C VAL A 302 9.92 3.00 19.61
N GLN A 303 9.26 3.15 18.46
CA GLN A 303 7.87 3.59 18.41
C GLN A 303 6.90 2.50 18.92
N LEU A 304 7.16 1.23 18.61
CA LEU A 304 6.39 0.11 19.17
C LEU A 304 6.45 0.08 20.70
N ALA A 305 7.62 0.33 21.29
CA ALA A 305 7.78 0.37 22.74
C ALA A 305 7.05 1.56 23.42
N ARG A 306 6.67 2.59 22.66
CA ARG A 306 5.95 3.77 23.15
C ARG A 306 4.43 3.61 23.06
N LEU A 307 3.93 2.62 22.32
CA LEU A 307 2.49 2.36 22.24
C LEU A 307 1.95 2.00 23.64
N PRO A 308 0.84 2.63 24.08
CA PRO A 308 0.24 2.30 25.36
C PRO A 308 -0.13 0.82 25.42
N LYS A 309 0.31 0.10 26.45
CA LYS A 309 -0.07 -1.31 26.69
C LYS A 309 -1.57 -1.50 27.01
N SER A 310 -2.36 -0.43 27.03
CA SER A 310 -3.69 -0.37 27.65
C SER A 310 -4.82 0.12 26.71
N SER A 311 -4.65 0.06 25.39
CA SER A 311 -5.80 0.24 24.50
C SER A 311 -6.69 -1.00 24.57
N PRO A 312 -8.02 -0.87 24.77
CA PRO A 312 -8.94 -2.00 24.65
C PRO A 312 -8.99 -2.42 23.18
N GLY A 313 -8.21 -3.44 22.84
CA GLY A 313 -8.04 -3.99 21.50
C GLY A 313 -6.83 -4.92 21.46
N PRO A 314 -6.71 -5.81 20.46
CA PRO A 314 -5.48 -6.54 20.25
C PRO A 314 -4.32 -5.53 20.13
N SER A 315 -3.21 -5.79 20.82
CA SER A 315 -2.02 -4.96 20.66
C SER A 315 -1.61 -4.98 19.19
N PRO A 316 -1.21 -3.85 18.59
CA PRO A 316 -0.66 -3.86 17.25
C PRO A 316 0.52 -4.83 17.23
N GLN A 317 0.33 -5.97 16.59
CA GLN A 317 1.40 -6.88 16.23
C GLN A 317 1.57 -6.75 14.72
N PRO A 318 2.14 -5.63 14.22
CA PRO A 318 2.51 -5.57 12.82
C PRO A 318 3.47 -6.74 12.61
N GLN A 319 3.06 -7.72 11.81
CA GLN A 319 3.91 -8.85 11.48
C GLN A 319 5.24 -8.30 10.96
N ALA A 320 6.34 -8.98 11.27
CA ALA A 320 7.65 -8.50 10.88
C ALA A 320 7.77 -8.49 9.36
N ARG A 321 7.81 -7.29 8.76
CA ARG A 321 8.03 -7.13 7.32
C ARG A 321 9.45 -7.56 6.94
N LEU A 322 9.62 -8.19 5.77
CA LEU A 322 10.95 -8.54 5.28
C LEU A 322 11.65 -7.36 4.60
N PRO A 323 12.97 -7.18 4.78
CA PRO A 323 13.72 -6.00 4.32
C PRO A 323 14.04 -5.97 2.81
N GLY A 324 13.35 -6.78 2.01
CA GLY A 324 13.48 -6.85 0.54
C GLY A 324 13.91 -8.22 0.01
N ALA A 325 14.26 -8.26 -1.27
CA ALA A 325 14.44 -9.47 -2.06
C ALA A 325 15.44 -10.49 -1.48
N GLN A 326 16.53 -10.03 -0.86
CA GLN A 326 17.52 -10.95 -0.29
C GLN A 326 16.93 -11.76 0.88
N ALA A 327 16.28 -11.09 1.83
CA ALA A 327 15.70 -11.76 2.99
C ALA A 327 14.52 -12.66 2.61
N ILE A 328 13.73 -12.26 1.60
CA ILE A 328 12.65 -13.09 1.05
C ILE A 328 13.24 -14.37 0.43
N PHE A 329 14.27 -14.22 -0.40
CA PHE A 329 14.96 -15.36 -0.99
C PHE A 329 15.50 -16.32 0.07
N GLU A 330 16.19 -15.80 1.09
CA GLU A 330 16.73 -16.59 2.19
C GLU A 330 15.63 -17.32 2.98
N ALA A 331 14.52 -16.63 3.29
CA ALA A 331 13.37 -17.23 3.97
C ALA A 331 12.72 -18.36 3.14
N GLN A 332 12.59 -18.18 1.83
CA GLN A 332 12.03 -19.19 0.94
C GLN A 332 12.93 -20.43 0.79
N GLN A 333 14.25 -20.24 0.75
CA GLN A 333 15.20 -21.36 0.72
C GLN A 333 15.14 -22.17 2.02
N LEU A 334 15.02 -21.50 3.17
CA LEU A 334 14.84 -22.16 4.46
C LEU A 334 13.52 -22.94 4.53
N ALA A 335 12.41 -22.36 4.09
CA ALA A 335 11.11 -23.02 4.06
C ALA A 335 11.09 -24.24 3.13
N GLY A 336 11.77 -24.14 1.98
CA GLY A 336 11.94 -25.26 1.04
C GLY A 336 12.75 -26.42 1.63
N ALA A 337 13.79 -26.12 2.40
CA ALA A 337 14.61 -27.13 3.08
C ALA A 337 13.88 -27.84 4.23
N GLN A 338 12.89 -27.20 4.85
CA GLN A 338 12.11 -27.73 5.96
C GLN A 338 10.86 -28.53 5.53
N GLY A 339 10.64 -28.73 4.21
CA GLY A 339 9.51 -29.51 3.71
C GLY A 339 8.16 -28.86 4.01
N GLY A 340 8.02 -27.57 3.68
CA GLY A 340 6.91 -26.71 4.10
C GLY A 340 5.52 -27.34 4.10
N THR A 341 4.83 -27.20 5.23
CA THR A 341 3.39 -27.39 5.36
C THR A 341 2.68 -26.50 4.35
N LYS A 342 1.85 -27.09 3.48
CA LYS A 342 0.95 -26.34 2.59
C LYS A 342 0.15 -25.36 3.45
N PRO A 343 0.08 -24.06 3.09
CA PRO A 343 -0.92 -23.19 3.70
C PRO A 343 -2.29 -23.81 3.39
N GLU A 344 -3.07 -24.10 4.43
CA GLU A 344 -4.47 -24.48 4.25
C GLU A 344 -5.15 -23.31 3.56
N ILE A 345 -5.52 -23.50 2.29
CA ILE A 345 -6.45 -22.61 1.60
C ILE A 345 -7.71 -22.64 2.46
N PRO A 346 -8.19 -21.50 2.99
CA PRO A 346 -9.44 -21.48 3.72
C PRO A 346 -10.51 -22.12 2.83
N GLN A 347 -11.16 -23.18 3.31
CA GLN A 347 -12.30 -23.74 2.59
C GLN A 347 -13.29 -22.59 2.38
N ILE A 348 -13.54 -22.25 1.12
CA ILE A 348 -14.50 -21.22 0.73
C ILE A 348 -15.88 -21.77 1.11
N VAL A 349 -16.32 -21.50 2.34
CA VAL A 349 -17.69 -21.79 2.78
C VAL A 349 -18.57 -20.69 2.20
N VAL A 350 -19.01 -20.88 0.95
CA VAL A 350 -20.15 -20.11 0.44
C VAL A 350 -21.36 -20.58 1.23
N GLN A 351 -21.79 -19.81 2.23
CA GLN A 351 -23.09 -20.06 2.84
C GLN A 351 -24.15 -19.89 1.74
N PRO A 352 -25.04 -20.89 1.54
CA PRO A 352 -26.13 -20.74 0.58
C PRO A 352 -26.94 -19.47 0.92
N PRO A 353 -27.47 -18.75 -0.08
CA PRO A 353 -28.35 -17.62 0.19
C PRO A 353 -29.50 -18.10 1.08
N GLU A 354 -29.70 -17.43 2.22
CA GLU A 354 -30.82 -17.69 3.13
C GLU A 354 -32.12 -17.62 2.32
N GLU A 355 -32.88 -18.72 2.28
CA GLU A 355 -34.21 -18.72 1.67
C GLU A 355 -35.07 -17.62 2.31
N PRO A 356 -35.88 -16.88 1.52
CA PRO A 356 -36.74 -15.84 2.05
C PRO A 356 -37.72 -16.46 3.07
N ARG A 357 -37.52 -16.13 4.35
CA ARG A 357 -38.43 -16.57 5.42
C ARG A 357 -39.83 -16.04 5.12
N PRO A 358 -40.88 -16.86 5.23
CA PRO A 358 -42.24 -16.40 4.99
C PRO A 358 -42.64 -15.32 6.02
N PRO A 359 -43.47 -14.34 5.63
CA PRO A 359 -43.82 -13.24 6.52
C PRO A 359 -44.52 -13.76 7.77
N ARG A 360 -43.97 -13.40 8.94
CA ARG A 360 -44.60 -13.67 10.24
C ARG A 360 -46.00 -13.07 10.25
N ARG A 361 -47.03 -13.92 10.34
CA ARG A 361 -48.41 -13.50 10.59
C ARG A 361 -48.46 -12.71 11.90
N LYS A 362 -48.92 -11.45 11.83
CA LYS A 362 -49.22 -10.66 13.02
C LYS A 362 -50.37 -11.33 13.78
N PRO A 363 -50.28 -11.51 15.12
CA PRO A 363 -51.43 -11.96 15.89
C PRO A 363 -52.52 -10.89 15.88
N GLN A 364 -53.72 -11.27 15.43
CA GLN A 364 -54.94 -10.51 15.71
C GLN A 364 -55.34 -10.78 17.17
N THR A 365 -55.47 -9.73 17.98
CA THR A 365 -56.42 -9.74 19.10
C THR A 365 -57.08 -8.38 19.27
N ARG A 366 -58.41 -8.45 19.17
CA ARG A 366 -59.45 -7.45 19.47
C ARG A 366 -59.28 -6.86 20.87
N GLY A 367 -59.73 -5.60 20.99
CA GLY A 367 -59.54 -4.76 22.17
C GLY A 367 -60.37 -5.10 23.40
N LYS A 368 -59.96 -4.48 24.51
CA LYS A 368 -60.81 -4.11 25.66
C LYS A 368 -60.35 -2.76 26.17
N THR A 369 -61.28 -1.81 26.19
CA THR A 369 -61.23 -0.50 26.84
C THR A 369 -61.31 -0.66 28.36
N PHE A 370 -60.59 0.14 29.14
CA PHE A 370 -61.14 0.84 30.31
C PHE A 370 -60.21 1.94 30.87
N HIS A 371 -60.86 2.91 31.50
CA HIS A 371 -60.44 4.26 31.89
C HIS A 371 -59.36 4.39 32.98
N GLY A 372 -58.58 5.48 32.87
CA GLY A 372 -58.53 6.54 33.89
C GLY A 372 -57.47 6.46 34.99
N LEU A 373 -56.50 7.39 34.97
CA LEU A 373 -56.31 8.40 36.03
C LEU A 373 -55.15 9.36 35.71
N LEU A 374 -55.50 10.64 35.69
CA LEU A 374 -54.60 11.80 35.72
C LEU A 374 -53.93 11.89 37.09
N THR A 375 -52.62 12.13 37.16
CA THR A 375 -52.08 13.16 38.06
C THR A 375 -50.73 13.70 37.58
N ARG A 376 -50.49 14.95 37.94
CA ARG A 376 -49.57 15.95 37.42
C ARG A 376 -48.57 16.31 38.53
N ALA A 377 -47.27 16.42 38.25
CA ALA A 377 -46.32 17.29 38.98
C ALA A 377 -44.97 17.32 38.22
N GLN A 378 -44.66 18.40 37.48
CA GLN A 378 -43.76 19.51 37.85
C GLN A 378 -42.25 19.26 37.56
N ARG A 379 -41.70 20.08 36.63
CA ARG A 379 -40.27 20.43 36.42
C ARG A 379 -39.97 21.76 37.19
N PRO A 380 -38.76 22.41 37.21
CA PRO A 380 -37.51 22.27 36.40
C PRO A 380 -36.19 22.48 37.23
N PRO A 381 -35.09 23.11 36.74
CA PRO A 381 -33.95 22.52 35.99
C PRO A 381 -32.57 22.80 36.62
N ILE A 382 -31.50 22.05 36.27
CA ILE A 382 -30.10 22.52 36.41
C ILE A 382 -29.23 22.05 35.23
N GLU A 383 -28.43 22.99 34.72
CA GLU A 383 -27.51 23.00 33.58
C GLU A 383 -26.16 22.27 33.79
N GLY A 384 -25.48 21.99 32.66
CA GLY A 384 -24.02 21.84 32.53
C GLY A 384 -23.52 20.39 32.55
N THR A 385 -22.70 19.85 31.64
CA THR A 385 -21.89 20.31 30.51
C THR A 385 -21.64 19.09 29.59
N PRO A 386 -21.40 19.25 28.28
CA PRO A 386 -21.22 18.11 27.37
C PRO A 386 -19.78 17.56 27.42
N ARG A 387 -19.68 16.23 27.60
CA ARG A 387 -18.43 15.46 27.40
C ARG A 387 -17.99 15.56 25.93
N PRO A 388 -16.68 15.61 25.62
CA PRO A 388 -16.23 15.66 24.24
C PRO A 388 -16.47 14.30 23.58
N HIS A 389 -17.28 14.31 22.53
CA HIS A 389 -17.35 13.20 21.59
C HIS A 389 -15.96 12.95 20.99
N ARG A 390 -15.44 11.73 21.18
CA ARG A 390 -14.39 11.19 20.31
C ARG A 390 -14.98 11.09 18.90
N SER A 391 -14.59 12.02 18.05
CA SER A 391 -14.78 11.94 16.60
C SER A 391 -13.95 10.77 16.06
N SER A 392 -14.58 9.64 15.77
CA SER A 392 -14.05 8.63 14.86
C SER A 392 -14.59 8.94 13.47
N PHE A 393 -13.92 9.83 12.76
CA PHE A 393 -14.13 10.04 11.33
C PHE A 393 -12.79 9.92 10.62
N LEU A 394 -12.45 8.69 10.27
CA LEU A 394 -11.66 8.41 9.07
C LEU A 394 -12.66 7.88 8.03
N ASP A 395 -13.52 8.78 7.53
CA ASP A 395 -14.25 8.54 6.29
C ASP A 395 -13.24 8.76 5.17
N THR A 396 -12.52 7.70 4.81
CA THR A 396 -11.58 7.72 3.70
C THR A 396 -12.35 7.69 2.39
N ARG A 397 -12.93 8.83 2.03
CA ARG A 397 -13.17 9.16 0.63
C ARG A 397 -11.84 9.65 0.05
N PHE A 398 -11.00 8.71 -0.35
CA PHE A 398 -9.77 8.97 -1.11
C PHE A 398 -9.91 8.64 -2.59
#